data_AF-A0A2A5JQ09-F1
#
_entry.id   AF-A0A2A5JQ09-F1
#
_cell.length_a   1.000
_cell.length_b   1.000
_cell.length_c   1.000
_cell.angle_alpha   90.00
_cell.angle_beta   90.00
_cell.angle_gamma   90.00
#
_symmetry.space_group_name_H-M   'P 1'
#
loop_
_entity.id
_entity.type
_entity.pdbx_description
1 polymer ?
#
loop_
_entity_poly.entity_id
_entity_poly.type
_entity_poly.pdbx_seq_one_letter_code
_entity_poly.pdbx_strand_id
1 'polypeptide(L)'
;MYKLVMAASVLTLLTACSKQPELEQKTDSVAQATTSLTQYKTKAEALLADIRIEKEDKALETQSADLVTLSRTLLTEFVAKYPQCQTYLDALDKAADIIPTLPLEEIESGYHADGKLPKFDDPVCYHAKDLLVHPATVQAMALKGFTSPEDYQSAEMEIVEVIAHFDQVESALN
;
A
#
# COMPACT_ATOMS: atom_id res chain seq x y z
N MET A 1 -29.14 -3.50 67.05
CA MET A 1 -29.81 -2.40 67.77
C MET A 1 -28.87 -1.19 67.79
N TYR A 2 -29.32 -0.05 67.24
CA TYR A 2 -28.93 1.34 67.54
C TYR A 2 -27.42 1.66 67.67
N LYS A 3 -26.82 2.55 66.86
CA LYS A 3 -27.18 3.97 66.77
C LYS A 3 -26.43 4.67 65.62
N LEU A 4 -27.13 5.57 64.94
CA LEU A 4 -26.55 6.74 64.27
C LEU A 4 -25.71 7.56 65.27
N VAL A 5 -24.66 8.24 64.78
CA VAL A 5 -24.46 9.71 64.83
C VAL A 5 -23.01 10.00 64.46
N MET A 6 -22.78 10.69 63.35
CA MET A 6 -21.61 11.54 63.07
C MET A 6 -22.16 12.64 62.15
N ALA A 7 -22.47 13.83 62.66
CA ALA A 7 -21.56 14.90 63.07
C ALA A 7 -21.23 15.86 61.91
N ALA A 8 -21.95 16.98 61.95
CA ALA A 8 -21.57 18.35 61.61
C ALA A 8 -20.81 18.65 60.30
N SER A 9 -21.53 19.34 59.43
CA SER A 9 -21.07 20.17 58.32
C SER A 9 -20.04 21.22 58.74
N VAL A 10 -18.96 21.36 57.96
CA VAL A 10 -18.23 22.63 57.83
C VAL A 10 -18.14 22.93 56.34
N LEU A 11 -18.84 23.99 55.93
CA LEU A 11 -18.85 24.54 54.58
C LEU A 11 -17.68 25.53 54.48
N THR A 12 -16.64 25.19 53.71
CA THR A 12 -15.60 26.15 53.31
C THR A 12 -15.69 26.39 51.82
N LEU A 13 -16.23 27.56 51.47
CA LEU A 13 -16.19 28.14 50.13
C LEU A 13 -14.74 28.58 49.85
N LEU A 14 -14.05 27.88 48.96
CA LEU A 14 -12.82 28.36 48.35
C LEU A 14 -13.14 28.82 46.93
N THR A 15 -12.98 30.12 46.72
CA THR A 15 -13.07 30.83 45.45
C THR A 15 -12.07 30.25 44.46
N ALA A 16 -12.54 29.53 43.45
CA ALA A 16 -11.73 29.17 42.30
C ALA A 16 -11.61 30.40 41.39
N CYS A 17 -10.38 30.89 41.24
CA CYS A 17 -10.03 31.91 40.25
C CYS A 17 -10.42 31.44 38.86
N SER A 18 -11.20 32.27 38.15
CA SER A 18 -11.36 32.21 36.70
C SER A 18 -9.99 32.22 36.04
N LYS A 19 -9.56 31.07 35.54
CA LYS A 19 -8.57 30.99 34.48
C LYS A 19 -9.31 30.47 33.26
N GLN A 20 -9.70 31.43 32.43
CA GLN A 20 -10.30 31.23 31.13
C GLN A 20 -9.38 30.28 30.34
N PRO A 21 -9.87 29.13 29.84
CA PRO A 21 -9.16 28.43 28.79
C PRO A 21 -9.29 29.30 27.56
N GLU A 22 -8.19 29.98 27.22
CA GLU A 22 -7.96 30.45 25.87
C GLU A 22 -7.93 29.20 24.99
N LEU A 23 -9.09 28.89 24.41
CA LEU A 23 -9.18 27.98 23.29
C LEU A 23 -8.44 28.67 22.15
N GLU A 24 -7.13 28.49 22.11
CA GLU A 24 -6.40 28.48 20.86
C GLU A 24 -7.01 27.34 20.03
N GLN A 25 -8.04 27.68 19.26
CA GLN A 25 -8.42 26.92 18.08
C GLN A 25 -7.25 27.07 17.10
N LYS A 26 -6.20 26.28 17.34
CA LYS A 26 -5.32 25.84 16.29
C LYS A 26 -6.14 24.85 15.47
N THR A 27 -6.93 25.38 14.54
CA THR A 27 -7.35 24.62 13.37
C THR A 27 -6.09 24.31 12.58
N ASP A 28 -5.36 23.31 13.04
CA ASP A 28 -4.37 22.59 12.25
C ASP A 28 -5.15 21.95 11.10
N SER A 29 -5.23 22.70 10.01
CA SER A 29 -5.36 22.19 8.67
C SER A 29 -4.30 21.09 8.47
N VAL A 30 -4.65 19.85 8.74
CA VAL A 30 -3.81 18.68 8.43
C VAL A 30 -4.72 17.61 7.83
N ALA A 31 -5.26 17.90 6.64
CA ALA A 31 -5.31 16.85 5.64
C ALA A 31 -3.84 16.55 5.33
N GLN A 32 -3.26 15.60 6.07
CA GLN A 32 -1.88 15.17 5.95
C GLN A 32 -1.67 14.76 4.49
N ALA A 33 -0.77 15.43 3.77
CA ALA A 33 -0.38 15.01 2.43
C ALA A 33 0.10 13.55 2.53
N THR A 34 -0.69 12.62 1.99
CA THR A 34 -0.41 11.19 2.07
C THR A 34 0.73 10.87 1.11
N THR A 35 1.82 10.26 1.61
CA THR A 35 2.96 9.89 0.77
C THR A 35 2.57 8.77 -0.20
N SER A 36 3.32 8.63 -1.30
CA SER A 36 3.15 7.56 -2.27
C SER A 36 3.20 6.17 -1.61
N LEU A 37 4.07 5.98 -0.61
CA LEU A 37 4.17 4.75 0.18
C LEU A 37 2.88 4.43 0.95
N THR A 38 2.33 5.40 1.70
CA THR A 38 1.10 5.18 2.47
C THR A 38 -0.10 4.92 1.56
N GLN A 39 -0.18 5.62 0.42
CA GLN A 39 -1.23 5.36 -0.58
C GLN A 39 -1.12 3.95 -1.15
N TYR A 40 0.10 3.49 -1.41
CA TYR A 40 0.36 2.19 -2.01
C TYR A 40 -0.05 1.06 -1.07
N LYS A 41 0.42 1.11 0.18
CA LYS A 41 0.05 0.12 1.21
C LYS A 41 -1.47 0.03 1.37
N THR A 42 -2.13 1.18 1.49
CA THR A 42 -3.59 1.25 1.65
C THR A 42 -4.32 0.62 0.46
N LYS A 43 -3.88 0.91 -0.78
CA LYS A 43 -4.49 0.35 -1.99
C LYS A 43 -4.21 -1.15 -2.15
N ALA A 44 -3.02 -1.62 -1.79
CA ALA A 44 -2.66 -3.04 -1.83
C ALA A 44 -3.49 -3.85 -0.81
N GLU A 45 -3.62 -3.35 0.42
CA GLU A 45 -4.46 -3.98 1.45
C GLU A 45 -5.95 -4.00 1.06
N ALA A 46 -6.44 -2.93 0.43
CA ALA A 46 -7.80 -2.87 -0.09
C ALA A 46 -8.04 -3.86 -1.23
N LEU A 47 -7.12 -3.95 -2.19
CA LEU A 47 -7.19 -4.95 -3.27
C LEU A 47 -7.17 -6.37 -2.71
N LEU A 48 -6.29 -6.67 -1.75
CA LEU A 48 -6.24 -7.97 -1.09
C LEU A 48 -7.59 -8.33 -0.42
N ALA A 49 -8.20 -7.37 0.27
CA ALA A 49 -9.49 -7.59 0.90
C ALA A 49 -10.60 -7.87 -0.13
N ASP A 50 -10.59 -7.14 -1.25
CA ASP A 50 -11.57 -7.30 -2.33
C ASP A 50 -11.39 -8.61 -3.11
N ILE A 51 -10.14 -9.08 -3.31
CA ILE A 51 -9.85 -10.41 -3.87
C ILE A 51 -10.43 -11.51 -2.98
N ARG A 52 -10.23 -11.42 -1.66
CA ARG A 52 -10.68 -12.43 -0.68
C ARG A 52 -12.19 -12.58 -0.57
N ILE A 53 -12.95 -11.57 -1.00
CA ILE A 53 -14.42 -11.63 -1.06
C ILE A 53 -14.93 -11.87 -2.49
N GLU A 54 -14.03 -12.25 -3.40
CA GLU A 54 -14.32 -12.59 -4.80
C GLU A 54 -15.08 -11.46 -5.53
N LYS A 55 -14.57 -10.22 -5.40
CA LYS A 55 -15.16 -9.07 -6.07
C LYS A 55 -15.09 -9.19 -7.60
N GLU A 56 -15.95 -8.43 -8.31
CA GLU A 56 -16.03 -8.52 -9.76
C GLU A 56 -14.72 -8.13 -10.46
N ASP A 57 -14.39 -8.86 -11.54
CA ASP A 57 -13.17 -8.72 -12.33
C ASP A 57 -12.87 -7.25 -12.69
N LYS A 58 -13.89 -6.49 -13.08
CA LYS A 58 -13.70 -5.10 -13.48
C LYS A 58 -13.23 -4.19 -12.34
N ALA A 59 -13.66 -4.47 -11.11
CA ALA A 59 -13.20 -3.74 -9.94
C ALA A 59 -11.76 -4.12 -9.59
N LEU A 60 -11.43 -5.41 -9.62
CA LEU A 60 -10.08 -5.90 -9.37
C LEU A 60 -9.08 -5.40 -10.42
N GLU A 61 -9.49 -5.36 -11.69
CA GLU A 61 -8.71 -4.76 -12.79
C GLU A 61 -8.41 -3.28 -12.52
N THR A 62 -9.43 -2.51 -12.17
CA THR A 62 -9.29 -1.06 -11.90
C THR A 62 -8.35 -0.82 -10.70
N GLN A 63 -8.50 -1.58 -9.61
CA GLN A 63 -7.66 -1.46 -8.43
C GLN A 63 -6.20 -1.86 -8.68
N SER A 64 -6.00 -2.91 -9.49
CA SER A 64 -4.68 -3.36 -9.88
C SER A 64 -3.99 -2.34 -10.80
N ALA A 65 -4.72 -1.74 -11.74
CA ALA A 65 -4.23 -0.67 -12.60
C ALA A 65 -3.84 0.60 -11.80
N ASP A 66 -4.63 0.94 -10.78
CA ASP A 66 -4.31 2.02 -9.83
C ASP A 66 -2.98 1.75 -9.11
N LEU A 67 -2.76 0.51 -8.66
CA LEU A 67 -1.50 0.11 -8.05
C LEU A 67 -0.34 0.18 -9.04
N VAL A 68 -0.48 -0.33 -10.26
CA VAL A 68 0.56 -0.20 -11.31
C VAL A 68 0.95 1.27 -11.52
N THR A 69 -0.03 2.17 -11.60
CA THR A 69 0.21 3.62 -11.74
C THR A 69 1.01 4.18 -10.57
N LEU A 70 0.65 3.78 -9.35
CA LEU A 70 1.35 4.21 -8.15
C LEU A 70 2.75 3.59 -8.03
N SER A 71 2.95 2.35 -8.49
CA SER A 71 4.26 1.73 -8.59
C SER A 71 5.19 2.56 -9.45
N ARG A 72 4.76 3.06 -10.62
CA ARG A 72 5.60 3.92 -11.49
C ARG A 72 6.10 5.17 -10.77
N THR A 73 5.24 5.77 -9.93
CA THR A 73 5.63 6.89 -9.05
C THR A 73 6.69 6.46 -8.04
N LEU A 74 6.45 5.36 -7.33
CA LEU A 74 7.40 4.81 -6.35
C LEU A 74 8.73 4.38 -6.99
N LEU A 75 8.73 3.81 -8.19
CA LEU A 75 9.94 3.46 -8.93
C LEU A 75 10.80 4.70 -9.20
N THR A 76 10.16 5.81 -9.60
CA THR A 76 10.85 7.09 -9.81
C THR A 76 11.47 7.62 -8.51
N GLU A 77 10.71 7.60 -7.41
CA GLU A 77 11.20 7.98 -6.07
C GLU A 77 12.35 7.06 -5.61
N PHE A 78 12.23 5.76 -5.89
CA PHE A 78 13.21 4.76 -5.52
C PHE A 78 14.53 4.94 -6.26
N VAL A 79 14.48 5.17 -7.58
CA VAL A 79 15.66 5.46 -8.41
C VAL A 79 16.39 6.73 -7.93
N ALA A 80 15.67 7.72 -7.40
CA ALA A 80 16.31 8.92 -6.86
C ALA A 80 17.19 8.62 -5.63
N LYS A 81 16.82 7.61 -4.80
CA LYS A 81 17.64 7.13 -3.66
C LYS A 81 18.65 6.06 -4.07
N TYR A 82 18.30 5.23 -5.06
CA TYR A 82 19.06 4.07 -5.54
C TYR A 82 19.34 4.17 -7.04
N PRO A 83 20.23 5.09 -7.48
CA PRO A 83 20.50 5.32 -8.90
C PRO A 83 21.09 4.10 -9.61
N GLN A 84 21.69 3.15 -8.88
CA GLN A 84 22.14 1.88 -9.46
C GLN A 84 20.99 1.03 -10.04
N CYS A 85 19.75 1.24 -9.59
CA CYS A 85 18.58 0.53 -10.09
C CYS A 85 18.00 1.15 -11.36
N GLN A 86 18.48 2.32 -11.80
CA GLN A 86 17.82 3.09 -12.86
C GLN A 86 17.64 2.31 -14.16
N THR A 87 18.70 1.68 -14.68
CA THR A 87 18.61 0.95 -15.96
C THR A 87 17.58 -0.18 -15.91
N TYR A 88 17.49 -0.85 -14.75
CA TYR A 88 16.57 -1.95 -14.52
C TYR A 88 15.12 -1.48 -14.38
N LEU A 89 14.88 -0.49 -13.52
CA LEU A 89 13.53 0.01 -13.25
C LEU A 89 12.97 0.87 -14.40
N ASP A 90 13.82 1.56 -15.17
CA ASP A 90 13.41 2.26 -16.39
C ASP A 90 12.98 1.28 -17.49
N ALA A 91 13.61 0.10 -17.57
CA ALA A 91 13.22 -0.94 -18.51
C ALA A 91 11.85 -1.53 -18.13
N LEU A 92 11.61 -1.73 -16.84
CA LEU A 92 10.31 -2.15 -16.31
C LEU A 92 9.21 -1.11 -16.56
N ASP A 93 9.46 0.17 -16.27
CA ASP A 93 8.48 1.24 -16.45
C ASP A 93 8.01 1.36 -17.91
N LYS A 94 8.93 1.18 -18.88
CA LYS A 94 8.59 1.15 -20.31
C LYS A 94 7.67 -0.01 -20.70
N ALA A 95 7.69 -1.10 -19.93
CA ALA A 95 6.85 -2.26 -20.16
C ALA A 95 5.53 -2.21 -19.38
N ALA A 96 5.35 -1.25 -18.46
CA ALA A 96 4.22 -1.20 -17.52
C ALA A 96 2.85 -1.26 -18.20
N ASP A 97 2.68 -0.59 -19.34
CA ASP A 97 1.42 -0.55 -20.08
C ASP A 97 1.18 -1.83 -20.91
N ILE A 98 2.23 -2.63 -21.15
CA ILE A 98 2.17 -3.86 -21.95
C ILE A 98 1.97 -5.08 -21.06
N ILE A 99 2.62 -5.15 -19.89
CA ILE A 99 2.59 -6.32 -18.99
C ILE A 99 1.16 -6.84 -18.76
N PRO A 100 0.16 -6.00 -18.41
CA PRO A 100 -1.21 -6.47 -18.17
C PRO A 100 -1.90 -7.13 -19.38
N THR A 101 -1.38 -6.91 -20.59
CA THR A 101 -1.94 -7.45 -21.82
C THR A 101 -1.34 -8.80 -22.22
N LEU A 102 -0.30 -9.26 -21.51
CA LEU A 102 0.45 -10.46 -21.87
C LEU A 102 -0.22 -11.77 -21.38
N PRO A 103 0.10 -12.92 -21.99
CA PRO A 103 -0.11 -14.24 -21.40
C PRO A 103 0.55 -14.33 -20.00
N LEU A 104 -0.06 -15.04 -19.05
CA LEU A 104 0.49 -15.10 -17.68
C LEU A 104 1.88 -15.72 -17.68
N GLU A 105 2.09 -16.80 -18.44
CA GLU A 105 3.42 -17.43 -18.63
C GLU A 105 4.48 -16.45 -19.14
N GLU A 106 4.10 -15.47 -19.95
CA GLU A 106 5.01 -14.45 -20.47
C GLU A 106 5.31 -13.36 -19.42
N ILE A 107 4.38 -13.11 -18.50
CA ILE A 107 4.62 -12.27 -17.32
C ILE A 107 5.56 -12.99 -16.36
N GLU A 108 5.28 -14.26 -16.04
CA GLU A 108 6.09 -15.11 -15.17
C GLU A 108 7.55 -15.18 -15.65
N SER A 109 7.75 -15.65 -16.88
CA SER A 109 9.10 -15.85 -17.43
C SER A 109 9.79 -14.53 -17.77
N GLY A 110 9.03 -13.50 -18.17
CA GLY A 110 9.58 -12.25 -18.67
C GLY A 110 9.89 -11.22 -17.58
N TYR A 111 9.04 -11.10 -16.57
CA TYR A 111 9.08 -10.00 -15.61
C TYR A 111 9.16 -10.48 -14.16
N HIS A 112 8.51 -11.58 -13.77
CA HIS A 112 8.77 -12.18 -12.44
C HIS A 112 10.17 -12.78 -12.38
N ALA A 113 10.54 -13.58 -13.39
CA ALA A 113 11.84 -14.25 -13.51
C ALA A 113 12.90 -13.47 -14.31
N ASP A 114 12.68 -12.17 -14.56
CA ASP A 114 13.64 -11.25 -15.21
C ASP A 114 14.06 -11.60 -16.66
N GLY A 115 13.37 -12.51 -17.36
CA GLY A 115 13.77 -12.94 -18.71
C GLY A 115 13.77 -11.83 -19.78
N LYS A 116 13.05 -10.73 -19.55
CA LYS A 116 12.97 -9.55 -20.45
C LYS A 116 13.58 -8.28 -19.86
N LEU A 117 14.04 -8.32 -18.62
CA LEU A 117 14.65 -7.18 -17.95
C LEU A 117 16.18 -7.27 -18.06
N PRO A 118 16.89 -6.12 -18.05
CA PRO A 118 18.34 -6.15 -17.95
C PRO A 118 18.76 -6.73 -16.59
N LYS A 119 20.02 -7.13 -16.45
CA LYS A 119 20.54 -7.55 -15.16
C LYS A 119 20.59 -6.38 -14.17
N PHE A 120 20.38 -6.68 -12.90
CA PHE A 120 20.63 -5.78 -11.78
C PHE A 120 21.74 -6.36 -10.89
N ASP A 121 22.45 -5.47 -10.19
CA ASP A 121 23.59 -5.86 -9.34
C ASP A 121 23.26 -5.82 -7.84
N ASP A 122 22.11 -5.24 -7.47
CA ASP A 122 21.68 -5.03 -6.08
C ASP A 122 20.26 -5.61 -5.86
N PRO A 123 20.07 -6.56 -4.94
CA PRO A 123 18.76 -7.14 -4.62
C PRO A 123 17.68 -6.13 -4.25
N VAL A 124 18.06 -4.93 -3.81
CA VAL A 124 17.09 -3.88 -3.49
C VAL A 124 16.27 -3.45 -4.73
N CYS A 125 16.86 -3.55 -5.93
CA CYS A 125 16.18 -3.23 -7.19
C CYS A 125 15.07 -4.24 -7.50
N TYR A 126 15.28 -5.51 -7.16
CA TYR A 126 14.31 -6.58 -7.37
C TYR A 126 13.02 -6.35 -6.56
N HIS A 127 13.13 -5.93 -5.30
CA HIS A 127 11.95 -5.62 -4.49
C HIS A 127 11.16 -4.43 -5.03
N ALA A 128 11.84 -3.40 -5.57
CA ALA A 128 11.17 -2.28 -6.20
C ALA A 128 10.41 -2.69 -7.48
N LYS A 129 11.00 -3.57 -8.31
CA LYS A 129 10.32 -4.14 -9.49
C LYS A 129 8.99 -4.75 -9.11
N ASP A 130 8.99 -5.57 -8.06
CA ASP A 130 7.84 -6.41 -7.74
C ASP A 130 6.63 -5.61 -7.29
N LEU A 131 6.83 -4.37 -6.83
CA LEU A 131 5.72 -3.44 -6.62
C LEU A 131 4.90 -3.18 -7.90
N LEU A 132 5.49 -3.32 -9.09
CA LEU A 132 4.79 -3.15 -10.36
C LEU A 132 4.32 -4.48 -10.95
N VAL A 133 5.16 -5.52 -10.91
CA VAL A 133 4.89 -6.78 -11.62
C VAL A 133 3.71 -7.54 -11.00
N HIS A 134 3.64 -7.66 -9.67
CA HIS A 134 2.52 -8.37 -9.04
C HIS A 134 1.16 -7.71 -9.32
N PRO A 135 0.96 -6.39 -9.14
CA PRO A 135 -0.31 -5.77 -9.50
C PRO A 135 -0.61 -5.82 -11.00
N ALA A 136 0.40 -5.72 -11.88
CA ALA A 136 0.20 -5.88 -13.31
C ALA A 136 -0.23 -7.32 -13.68
N THR A 137 0.23 -8.32 -12.93
CA THR A 137 -0.19 -9.72 -13.06
C THR A 137 -1.66 -9.89 -12.67
N VAL A 138 -2.07 -9.35 -11.52
CA VAL A 138 -3.49 -9.36 -11.12
C VAL A 138 -4.37 -8.61 -12.10
N GLN A 139 -3.89 -7.49 -12.66
CA GLN A 139 -4.59 -6.78 -13.73
C GLN A 139 -4.77 -7.67 -14.97
N ALA A 140 -3.73 -8.41 -15.38
CA ALA A 140 -3.80 -9.35 -16.50
C ALA A 140 -4.79 -10.50 -16.25
N MET A 141 -4.85 -11.02 -15.02
CA MET A 141 -5.82 -12.03 -14.61
C MET A 141 -7.24 -11.48 -14.70
N ALA A 142 -7.48 -10.29 -14.15
CA ALA A 142 -8.78 -9.63 -14.18
C ALA A 142 -9.27 -9.29 -15.59
N LEU A 143 -8.37 -8.90 -16.49
CA LEU A 143 -8.70 -8.67 -17.90
C LEU A 143 -9.11 -9.94 -18.66
N LYS A 144 -8.57 -11.11 -18.25
CA LYS A 144 -8.96 -12.42 -18.81
C LYS A 144 -10.24 -12.96 -18.18
N GLY A 145 -10.56 -12.48 -16.99
CA GLY A 145 -11.71 -12.82 -16.20
C GLY A 145 -11.44 -13.97 -15.24
N PHE A 146 -11.96 -13.87 -14.02
CA PHE A 146 -11.85 -14.91 -13.01
C PHE A 146 -12.94 -15.95 -13.25
N THR A 147 -12.55 -17.19 -13.45
CA THR A 147 -13.47 -18.30 -13.82
C THR A 147 -13.59 -19.35 -12.72
N SER A 148 -12.70 -19.31 -11.74
CA SER A 148 -12.58 -20.31 -10.68
C SER A 148 -12.06 -19.70 -9.37
N PRO A 149 -12.33 -20.34 -8.22
CA PRO A 149 -11.73 -19.96 -6.94
C PRO A 149 -10.19 -19.94 -6.97
N GLU A 150 -9.58 -20.81 -7.77
CA GLU A 150 -8.13 -20.88 -7.95
C GLU A 150 -7.54 -19.59 -8.57
N ASP A 151 -8.31 -18.90 -9.41
CA ASP A 151 -7.90 -17.60 -9.97
C ASP A 151 -7.80 -16.55 -8.84
N TYR A 152 -8.77 -16.51 -7.92
CA TYR A 152 -8.74 -15.61 -6.76
C TYR A 152 -7.62 -15.95 -5.80
N GLN A 153 -7.35 -17.24 -5.56
CA GLN A 153 -6.21 -17.67 -4.74
C GLN A 153 -4.88 -17.25 -5.35
N SER A 154 -4.74 -17.36 -6.67
CA SER A 154 -3.54 -16.95 -7.37
C SER A 154 -3.36 -15.43 -7.27
N ALA A 155 -4.42 -14.65 -7.46
CA ALA A 155 -4.37 -13.19 -7.30
C ALA A 155 -4.09 -12.77 -5.86
N GLU A 156 -4.62 -13.51 -4.87
CA GLU A 156 -4.29 -13.28 -3.46
C GLU A 156 -2.79 -13.47 -3.21
N MET A 157 -2.18 -14.53 -3.75
CA MET A 157 -0.73 -14.76 -3.61
C MET A 157 0.08 -13.60 -4.20
N GLU A 158 -0.26 -13.12 -5.40
CA GLU A 158 0.39 -11.96 -6.01
C GLU A 158 0.37 -10.72 -5.08
N ILE A 159 -0.77 -10.43 -4.45
CA ILE A 159 -0.88 -9.25 -3.58
C ILE A 159 -0.28 -9.51 -2.19
N VAL A 160 -0.22 -10.74 -1.71
CA VAL A 160 0.56 -11.07 -0.50
C VAL A 160 2.05 -10.85 -0.74
N GLU A 161 2.56 -11.31 -1.89
CA GLU A 161 3.95 -11.10 -2.29
C GLU A 161 4.26 -9.61 -2.47
N VAL A 162 3.38 -8.84 -3.12
CA VAL A 162 3.60 -7.40 -3.29
C VAL A 162 3.67 -6.63 -1.96
N ILE A 163 2.88 -7.03 -0.96
CA ILE A 163 2.94 -6.42 0.38
C ILE A 163 4.27 -6.76 1.07
N ALA A 164 4.77 -7.98 0.91
CA ALA A 164 6.08 -8.36 1.45
C ALA A 164 7.22 -7.57 0.78
N HIS A 165 7.16 -7.38 -0.54
CA HIS A 165 8.11 -6.53 -1.27
C HIS A 165 7.99 -5.05 -0.87
N PHE A 166 6.77 -4.57 -0.66
CA PHE A 166 6.50 -3.22 -0.18
C PHE A 166 7.20 -2.96 1.15
N ASP A 167 7.13 -3.87 2.12
CA ASP A 167 7.79 -3.69 3.42
C ASP A 167 9.32 -3.55 3.27
N GLN A 168 9.95 -4.24 2.30
CA GLN A 168 11.37 -4.06 1.98
C GLN A 168 11.66 -2.68 1.36
N VAL A 169 10.81 -2.23 0.44
CA VAL A 169 10.94 -0.92 -0.21
C VAL A 169 10.71 0.22 0.78
N GLU A 170 9.69 0.11 1.64
CA GLU A 170 9.40 1.07 2.71
C GLU A 170 10.58 1.17 3.68
N SER A 171 11.15 0.03 4.10
CA SER A 171 12.35 0.03 4.95
C SER A 171 13.57 0.63 4.26
N ALA A 172 13.71 0.46 2.94
CA ALA A 172 14.81 1.01 2.17
C ALA A 172 14.67 2.52 1.94
N LEU A 173 13.45 3.06 1.86
CA LEU A 173 13.19 4.48 1.61
C LEU A 173 13.18 5.34 2.88
N ASN A 174 12.84 4.76 4.03
CA ASN A 174 12.96 5.43 5.35
C ASN A 174 14.41 5.48 5.86
#